data_AF-A4AG54-F1
#
_entry.id   AF-A4AG54-F1
#
_cell.length_a   1.000
_cell.length_b   1.000
_cell.length_c   1.000
_cell.angle_alpha   90.00
_cell.angle_beta   90.00
_cell.angle_gamma   90.00
#
_symmetry.space_group_name_H-M   'P 1'
#
loop_
_entity.id
_entity.type
_entity.pdbx_description
1 polymer ?
#
loop_
_entity_poly.entity_id
_entity_poly.type
_entity_poly.pdbx_seq_one_letter_code
_entity_poly.pdbx_strand_id
1 'polypeptide(L)'
;MDVNAARSAELEQADDVVSQVRALQERGLAQARAGDRESLNTIEELTALAVHIQSPWFGAIASETKARALAILGDVDTAIITAKRAACAYRSANDPQSAATTDRLAAQLLATQGRFKAAAKILRTVVRNARDDRRTLRAAALELADCLDSLGQKRGAAAARARAGNAQP
;
A
#
# COMPACT_ATOMS: atom_id res chain seq x y z
N MET A 1 -35.95 23.72 -1.49
CA MET A 1 -35.04 22.78 -0.81
C MET A 1 -33.71 23.49 -0.71
N ASP A 2 -33.19 23.68 0.50
CA ASP A 2 -32.08 24.58 0.76
C ASP A 2 -30.75 23.93 0.33
N VAL A 3 -30.02 24.55 -0.59
CA VAL A 3 -28.80 24.01 -1.21
C VAL A 3 -27.72 23.75 -0.16
N ASN A 4 -27.72 24.52 0.93
CA ASN A 4 -26.80 24.34 2.05
C ASN A 4 -27.11 23.08 2.87
N ALA A 5 -28.40 22.73 3.06
CA ALA A 5 -28.79 21.54 3.82
C ALA A 5 -28.45 20.25 3.06
N ALA A 6 -28.62 20.25 1.72
CA ALA A 6 -28.23 19.11 0.88
C ALA A 6 -26.70 18.90 0.91
N ARG A 7 -25.92 19.97 0.79
CA ARG A 7 -24.46 19.91 0.85
C ARG A 7 -23.92 19.45 2.21
N SER A 8 -24.55 19.87 3.31
CA SER A 8 -24.18 19.39 4.65
C SER A 8 -24.46 17.90 4.83
N ALA A 9 -25.61 17.41 4.35
CA ALA A 9 -25.95 15.99 4.40
C ALA A 9 -25.00 15.12 3.56
N GLU A 10 -24.58 15.59 2.37
CA GLU A 10 -23.60 14.91 1.53
C GLU A 10 -22.22 14.81 2.20
N LEU A 11 -21.78 15.86 2.90
CA LEU A 11 -20.52 15.85 3.66
C LEU A 11 -20.59 14.90 4.86
N GLU A 12 -21.70 14.90 5.59
CA GLU A 12 -21.92 14.00 6.73
C GLU A 12 -21.94 12.54 6.29
N GLN A 13 -22.59 12.24 5.15
CA GLN A 13 -22.59 10.90 4.57
C GLN A 13 -21.19 10.47 4.10
N ALA A 14 -20.40 11.39 3.55
CA ALA A 14 -19.02 11.11 3.16
C ALA A 14 -18.12 10.81 4.39
N ASP A 15 -18.28 11.57 5.47
CA ASP A 15 -17.55 11.36 6.72
C ASP A 15 -17.91 10.03 7.39
N ASP A 16 -19.18 9.62 7.33
CA ASP A 16 -19.64 8.32 7.81
C ASP A 16 -18.97 7.17 7.02
N VAL A 17 -18.95 7.25 5.68
CA VAL A 17 -18.30 6.24 4.84
C VAL A 17 -16.80 6.13 5.14
N VAL A 18 -16.08 7.25 5.28
CA VAL A 18 -14.66 7.26 5.63
C VAL A 18 -14.43 6.59 7.00
N SER A 19 -15.31 6.87 7.95
CA SER A 19 -15.24 6.28 9.31
C SER A 19 -15.50 4.77 9.29
N GLN A 20 -16.50 4.32 8.53
CA GLN A 20 -16.79 2.89 8.35
C GLN A 20 -15.64 2.15 7.68
N VAL A 21 -15.06 2.73 6.62
CA VAL A 21 -13.88 2.16 5.95
C VAL A 21 -12.74 1.98 6.94
N ARG A 22 -12.42 3.01 7.73
CA ARG A 22 -11.34 2.95 8.72
C ARG A 22 -11.61 1.88 9.77
N ALA A 23 -12.83 1.80 10.29
CA ALA A 23 -13.21 0.81 11.30
C ALA A 23 -13.05 -0.63 10.76
N LEU A 24 -13.47 -0.89 9.53
CA LEU A 24 -13.31 -2.20 8.89
C LEU A 24 -11.83 -2.54 8.66
N GLN A 25 -11.02 -1.58 8.24
CA GLN A 25 -9.57 -1.79 8.08
C GLN A 25 -8.90 -2.14 9.41
N GLU A 26 -9.15 -1.34 10.45
CA GLU A 26 -8.55 -1.54 11.77
C GLU A 26 -8.96 -2.87 12.38
N ARG A 27 -10.26 -3.21 12.31
CA ARG A 27 -10.78 -4.49 12.77
C ARG A 27 -10.18 -5.67 12.01
N GLY A 28 -10.21 -5.64 10.67
CA GLY A 28 -9.67 -6.72 9.85
C GLY A 28 -8.17 -6.95 10.11
N LEU A 29 -7.38 -5.88 10.24
CA LEU A 29 -5.97 -6.00 10.57
C LEU A 29 -5.72 -6.47 12.01
N ALA A 30 -6.56 -6.07 12.97
CA ALA A 30 -6.49 -6.54 14.35
C ALA A 30 -6.79 -8.04 14.45
N GLN A 31 -7.84 -8.51 13.79
CA GLN A 31 -8.16 -9.94 13.69
C GLN A 31 -7.01 -10.73 13.07
N ALA A 32 -6.44 -10.25 11.95
CA ALA A 32 -5.32 -10.93 11.31
C ALA A 32 -4.10 -11.04 12.26
N ARG A 33 -3.79 -9.97 13.02
CA ARG A 33 -2.70 -9.99 14.02
C ARG A 33 -2.97 -10.93 15.18
N ALA A 34 -4.23 -11.21 15.50
CA ALA A 34 -4.64 -12.23 16.46
C ALA A 34 -4.61 -13.66 15.87
N GLY A 35 -4.24 -13.83 14.60
CA GLY A 35 -4.25 -15.12 13.90
C GLY A 35 -5.65 -15.53 13.41
N ASP A 36 -6.63 -14.64 13.50
CA ASP A 36 -8.02 -14.90 13.14
C ASP A 36 -8.25 -14.70 11.63
N ARG A 37 -8.64 -15.77 10.95
CA ARG A 37 -8.95 -15.77 9.51
C ARG A 37 -10.28 -15.10 9.18
N GLU A 38 -11.15 -14.83 10.15
CA GLU A 38 -12.34 -13.98 9.93
C GLU A 38 -11.97 -12.55 9.50
N SER A 39 -10.73 -12.13 9.73
CA SER A 39 -10.17 -10.90 9.14
C SER A 39 -10.47 -10.76 7.65
N LEU A 40 -10.40 -11.87 6.88
CA LEU A 40 -10.69 -11.85 5.45
C LEU A 40 -12.16 -11.55 5.16
N ASN A 41 -13.09 -12.05 5.98
CA ASN A 41 -14.52 -11.73 5.85
C ASN A 41 -14.79 -10.24 6.12
N THR A 42 -14.17 -9.68 7.17
CA THR A 42 -14.26 -8.23 7.46
C THR A 42 -13.67 -7.38 6.32
N ILE A 43 -12.65 -7.87 5.62
CA ILE A 43 -12.10 -7.18 4.44
C ILE A 43 -13.01 -7.35 3.20
N GLU A 44 -13.74 -8.45 3.07
CA GLU A 44 -14.77 -8.59 2.04
C GLU A 44 -15.95 -7.63 2.29
N GLU A 45 -16.33 -7.36 3.55
CA GLU A 45 -17.30 -6.30 3.88
C GLU A 45 -16.81 -4.93 3.40
N LEU A 46 -15.53 -4.61 3.63
CA LEU A 46 -14.91 -3.38 3.10
C LEU A 46 -14.93 -3.34 1.57
N THR A 47 -14.70 -4.48 0.91
CA THR A 47 -14.79 -4.59 -0.55
C THR A 47 -16.22 -4.35 -1.04
N ALA A 48 -17.21 -4.93 -0.38
CA ALA A 48 -18.63 -4.73 -0.68
C ALA A 48 -19.05 -3.28 -0.49
N LEU A 49 -18.59 -2.62 0.57
CA LEU A 49 -18.81 -1.19 0.80
C LEU A 49 -18.24 -0.34 -0.34
N ALA A 50 -16.99 -0.60 -0.76
CA ALA A 50 -16.35 0.10 -1.86
C ALA A 50 -17.08 -0.06 -3.20
N VAL A 51 -17.66 -1.24 -3.46
CA VAL A 51 -18.51 -1.51 -4.62
C VAL A 51 -19.83 -0.75 -4.51
N HIS A 52 -20.47 -0.77 -3.35
CA HIS A 52 -21.74 -0.10 -3.11
C HIS A 52 -21.66 1.40 -3.38
N ILE A 53 -20.61 2.06 -2.88
CA ILE A 53 -20.35 3.49 -3.09
C ILE A 53 -19.63 3.79 -4.41
N GLN A 54 -19.40 2.77 -5.24
CA GLN A 54 -18.76 2.87 -6.56
C GLN A 54 -17.43 3.62 -6.56
N SER A 55 -16.59 3.39 -5.54
CA SER A 55 -15.31 4.08 -5.38
C SER A 55 -14.13 3.14 -5.68
N PRO A 56 -13.45 3.32 -6.83
CA PRO A 56 -12.22 2.59 -7.13
C PRO A 56 -11.12 2.82 -6.11
N TRP A 57 -11.08 4.01 -5.49
CA TRP A 57 -10.09 4.35 -4.46
C TRP A 57 -10.32 3.53 -3.19
N PHE A 58 -11.57 3.42 -2.71
CA PHE A 58 -11.87 2.52 -1.59
C PHE A 58 -11.69 1.05 -1.94
N GLY A 59 -11.89 0.65 -3.20
CA GLY A 59 -11.56 -0.69 -3.67
C GLY A 59 -10.06 -0.99 -3.60
N ALA A 60 -9.20 0.00 -3.91
CA ALA A 60 -7.76 -0.11 -3.76
C ALA A 60 -7.35 -0.25 -2.28
N ILE A 61 -7.99 0.53 -1.39
CA ILE A 61 -7.82 0.42 0.07
C ILE A 61 -8.18 -0.98 0.58
N ALA A 62 -9.31 -1.53 0.15
CA ALA A 62 -9.73 -2.88 0.52
C ALA A 62 -8.69 -3.93 0.08
N SER A 63 -8.20 -3.80 -1.16
CA SER A 63 -7.19 -4.70 -1.72
C SER A 63 -5.84 -4.60 -0.98
N GLU A 64 -5.38 -3.40 -0.65
CA GLU A 64 -4.16 -3.22 0.15
C GLU A 64 -4.32 -3.81 1.56
N THR A 65 -5.46 -3.58 2.19
CA THR A 65 -5.78 -4.12 3.53
C THR A 65 -5.77 -5.65 3.50
N LYS A 66 -6.35 -6.26 2.46
CA LYS A 66 -6.28 -7.71 2.21
C LYS A 66 -4.85 -8.20 2.08
N ALA A 67 -4.01 -7.50 1.32
CA ALA A 67 -2.60 -7.87 1.17
C ALA A 67 -1.86 -7.87 2.52
N ARG A 68 -2.12 -6.87 3.37
CA ARG A 68 -1.52 -6.79 4.71
C ARG A 68 -2.01 -7.91 5.62
N ALA A 69 -3.32 -8.20 5.64
CA ALA A 69 -3.87 -9.28 6.45
C ALA A 69 -3.32 -10.66 6.02
N LEU A 70 -3.27 -10.93 4.71
CA LEU A 70 -2.67 -12.15 4.17
C LEU A 70 -1.20 -12.30 4.59
N ALA A 71 -0.42 -11.22 4.53
CA ALA A 71 0.98 -11.26 4.97
C ALA A 71 1.10 -11.59 6.46
N ILE A 72 0.24 -11.00 7.30
CA ILE A 72 0.22 -11.26 8.75
C ILE A 72 -0.15 -12.73 9.04
N LEU A 73 -1.11 -13.29 8.30
CA LEU A 73 -1.56 -14.68 8.44
C LEU A 73 -0.59 -15.71 7.83
N GLY A 74 0.53 -15.28 7.25
CA GLY A 74 1.55 -16.14 6.67
C GLY A 74 1.33 -16.50 5.19
N ASP A 75 0.26 -16.03 4.55
CA ASP A 75 -0.07 -16.27 3.15
C ASP A 75 0.71 -15.32 2.21
N VAL A 76 2.05 -15.31 2.35
CA VAL A 76 2.93 -14.25 1.82
C VAL A 76 2.93 -14.13 0.30
N ASP A 77 2.90 -15.24 -0.45
CA ASP A 77 2.88 -15.17 -1.92
C ASP A 77 1.57 -14.55 -2.45
N THR A 78 0.44 -14.92 -1.84
CA THR A 78 -0.87 -14.32 -2.13
C THR A 78 -0.87 -12.84 -1.75
N ALA A 79 -0.25 -12.49 -0.62
CA ALA A 79 -0.10 -11.11 -0.18
C ALA A 79 0.67 -10.26 -1.20
N ILE A 80 1.79 -10.77 -1.74
CA ILE A 80 2.59 -10.07 -2.76
C ILE A 80 1.77 -9.81 -4.03
N ILE A 81 1.03 -10.80 -4.51
CA ILE A 81 0.17 -10.66 -5.70
C ILE A 81 -0.92 -9.61 -5.45
N THR A 82 -1.55 -9.69 -4.27
CA THR A 82 -2.63 -8.77 -3.87
C THR A 82 -2.11 -7.34 -3.73
N ALA A 83 -0.95 -7.13 -3.10
CA ALA A 83 -0.33 -5.81 -2.98
C ALA A 83 -0.03 -5.19 -4.35
N LYS A 84 0.50 -5.97 -5.30
CA LYS A 84 0.75 -5.47 -6.67
C LYS A 84 -0.55 -5.07 -7.39
N ARG A 85 -1.64 -5.81 -7.17
CA ARG A 85 -2.97 -5.47 -7.70
C ARG A 85 -3.50 -4.18 -7.06
N ALA A 86 -3.39 -4.05 -5.74
CA ALA A 86 -3.77 -2.83 -5.02
C ALA A 86 -2.97 -1.61 -5.50
N ALA A 87 -1.65 -1.72 -5.68
CA ALA A 87 -0.83 -0.64 -6.24
C ALA A 87 -1.28 -0.24 -7.66
N CYS A 88 -1.70 -1.21 -8.47
CA CYS A 88 -2.29 -0.93 -9.78
C CYS A 88 -3.62 -0.19 -9.67
N ALA A 89 -4.49 -0.62 -8.75
CA ALA A 89 -5.78 0.02 -8.49
C ALA A 89 -5.60 1.47 -8.02
N TYR A 90 -4.65 1.76 -7.13
CA TYR A 90 -4.33 3.13 -6.72
C TYR A 90 -3.86 3.99 -7.91
N ARG A 91 -3.02 3.46 -8.80
CA ARG A 91 -2.65 4.17 -10.04
C ARG A 91 -3.86 4.48 -10.91
N SER A 92 -4.77 3.52 -11.08
CA SER A 92 -6.02 3.73 -11.84
C SER A 92 -6.95 4.74 -11.16
N ALA A 93 -6.90 4.84 -9.83
CA ALA A 93 -7.61 5.83 -9.03
C ALA A 93 -6.87 7.18 -8.93
N ASN A 94 -5.81 7.38 -9.73
CA ASN A 94 -4.99 8.60 -9.76
C ASN A 94 -4.34 8.97 -8.41
N ASP A 95 -4.00 7.96 -7.61
CA ASP A 95 -3.28 8.10 -6.34
C ASP A 95 -1.88 7.45 -6.43
N PRO A 96 -0.90 8.14 -7.04
CA PRO A 96 0.45 7.62 -7.20
C PRO A 96 1.20 7.45 -5.88
N GLN A 97 0.82 8.20 -4.83
CA GLN A 97 1.48 8.14 -3.52
C GLN A 97 1.12 6.85 -2.79
N SER A 98 -0.17 6.51 -2.73
CA SER A 98 -0.63 5.24 -2.17
C SER A 98 -0.10 4.07 -3.00
N ALA A 99 -0.11 4.19 -4.34
CA ALA A 99 0.48 3.17 -5.20
C ALA A 99 1.96 2.90 -4.91
N ALA A 100 2.76 3.96 -4.71
CA ALA A 100 4.18 3.82 -4.37
C ALA A 100 4.39 3.16 -2.99
N THR A 101 3.55 3.51 -2.01
CA THR A 101 3.57 2.91 -0.68
C THR A 101 3.22 1.42 -0.74
N THR A 102 2.22 1.04 -1.53
CA THR A 102 1.82 -0.37 -1.70
C THR A 102 2.83 -1.18 -2.53
N ASP A 103 3.48 -0.57 -3.54
CA ASP A 103 4.58 -1.22 -4.26
C ASP A 103 5.76 -1.52 -3.31
N ARG A 104 6.06 -0.62 -2.37
CA ARG A 104 7.07 -0.87 -1.33
C ARG A 104 6.68 -2.02 -0.40
N LEU A 105 5.41 -2.13 0.00
CA LEU A 105 4.91 -3.30 0.74
C LEU A 105 5.20 -4.60 -0.02
N ALA A 106 4.86 -4.66 -1.31
CA ALA A 106 5.15 -5.85 -2.13
C ALA A 106 6.65 -6.15 -2.22
N ALA A 107 7.50 -5.12 -2.34
CA ALA A 107 8.95 -5.27 -2.36
C ALA A 107 9.51 -5.77 -1.02
N GLN A 108 9.01 -5.25 0.10
CA GLN A 108 9.39 -5.70 1.44
C GLN A 108 9.04 -7.18 1.64
N LEU A 109 7.83 -7.60 1.28
CA LEU A 109 7.41 -9.01 1.34
C LEU A 109 8.25 -9.93 0.44
N LEU A 110 8.66 -9.45 -0.73
CA LEU A 110 9.61 -10.19 -1.57
C LEU A 110 10.99 -10.32 -0.91
N ALA A 111 11.47 -9.24 -0.28
CA ALA A 111 12.77 -9.23 0.38
C ALA A 111 12.81 -10.15 1.61
N THR A 112 11.73 -10.22 2.41
CA THR A 112 11.66 -11.15 3.55
C THR A 112 11.69 -12.62 3.11
N GLN A 113 11.25 -12.91 1.90
CA GLN A 113 11.33 -14.23 1.26
C GLN A 113 12.67 -14.47 0.52
N GLY A 114 13.67 -13.59 0.69
CA GLY A 114 14.97 -13.69 0.01
C GLY A 114 14.92 -13.38 -1.50
N ARG A 115 13.79 -12.92 -2.04
CA ARG A 115 13.57 -12.62 -3.46
C ARG A 115 14.07 -11.22 -3.81
N PHE A 116 15.30 -10.89 -3.39
CA PHE A 116 15.89 -9.55 -3.47
C PHE A 116 15.94 -8.98 -4.89
N LYS A 117 16.15 -9.82 -5.92
CA LYS A 117 16.15 -9.39 -7.33
C LYS A 117 14.79 -8.83 -7.76
N ALA A 118 13.71 -9.47 -7.33
CA ALA A 118 12.35 -9.04 -7.63
C ALA A 118 11.98 -7.77 -6.84
N ALA A 119 12.32 -7.73 -5.55
CA ALA A 119 12.15 -6.55 -4.70
C ALA A 119 12.87 -5.32 -5.29
N ALA A 120 14.15 -5.47 -5.64
CA ALA A 120 14.94 -4.40 -6.26
C ALA A 120 14.36 -3.90 -7.60
N LYS A 121 13.69 -4.77 -8.38
CA LYS A 121 13.03 -4.33 -9.63
C LYS A 121 11.86 -3.39 -9.35
N ILE A 122 11.05 -3.69 -8.34
CA ILE A 122 9.92 -2.83 -7.93
C ILE A 122 10.45 -1.51 -7.37
N LEU A 123 11.41 -1.58 -6.44
CA LEU A 123 11.96 -0.38 -5.78
C LEU A 123 12.65 0.58 -6.75
N ARG A 124 13.32 0.10 -7.80
CA ARG A 124 13.85 0.98 -8.86
C ARG A 124 12.76 1.78 -9.56
N THR A 125 11.58 1.18 -9.76
CA THR A 125 10.42 1.89 -10.35
C THR A 125 9.89 2.94 -9.39
N VAL A 126 9.74 2.61 -8.10
CA VAL A 126 9.31 3.56 -7.07
C VAL A 126 10.27 4.76 -6.97
N VAL A 127 11.58 4.50 -6.85
CA VAL A 127 12.62 5.54 -6.80
C VAL A 127 12.59 6.45 -8.04
N ARG A 128 12.38 5.88 -9.23
CA ARG A 128 12.30 6.67 -10.47
C ARG A 128 11.09 7.62 -10.48
N ASN A 129 9.98 7.20 -9.90
CA ASN A 129 8.70 7.90 -9.98
C ASN A 129 8.48 8.87 -8.81
N ALA A 130 9.18 8.71 -7.68
CA ALA A 130 9.04 9.52 -6.48
C ALA A 130 9.77 10.89 -6.54
N ARG A 131 9.84 11.55 -7.70
CA ARG A 131 10.66 12.77 -7.89
C ARG A 131 10.24 13.93 -6.98
N ASP A 132 8.92 14.09 -6.80
CA ASP A 132 8.34 15.18 -6.00
C ASP A 132 7.97 14.75 -4.58
N ASP A 133 8.11 13.46 -4.26
CA ASP A 133 7.89 12.90 -2.93
C ASP A 133 9.23 12.47 -2.31
N ARG A 134 9.90 13.43 -1.66
CA ARG A 134 11.19 13.20 -1.00
C ARG A 134 11.13 12.08 0.06
N ARG A 135 10.00 11.95 0.77
CA ARG A 135 9.84 10.93 1.83
C ARG A 135 9.80 9.53 1.21
N THR A 136 8.99 9.34 0.17
CA THR A 136 8.91 8.07 -0.55
C THR A 136 10.22 7.76 -1.27
N LEU A 137 10.85 8.76 -1.91
CA LEU A 137 12.14 8.61 -2.57
C LEU A 137 13.21 8.09 -1.60
N ARG A 138 13.35 8.76 -0.44
CA ARG A 138 14.32 8.38 0.58
C ARG A 138 14.10 6.94 1.03
N ALA A 139 12.87 6.59 1.41
CA ALA A 139 12.58 5.29 1.97
C ALA A 139 12.75 4.16 0.93
N ALA A 140 12.24 4.34 -0.30
CA ALA A 140 12.42 3.36 -1.37
C ALA A 140 13.89 3.20 -1.78
N ALA A 141 14.68 4.28 -1.74
CA ALA A 141 16.10 4.23 -2.06
C ALA A 141 16.92 3.48 -1.00
N LEU A 142 16.57 3.59 0.28
CA LEU A 142 17.20 2.80 1.35
C LEU A 142 16.85 1.31 1.21
N GLU A 143 15.57 0.99 1.04
CA GLU A 143 15.13 -0.40 0.80
C GLU A 143 15.80 -1.01 -0.45
N LEU A 144 15.98 -0.20 -1.50
CA LEU A 144 16.71 -0.61 -2.71
C LEU A 144 18.17 -0.90 -2.40
N ALA A 145 18.82 -0.05 -1.60
CA ALA A 145 20.21 -0.25 -1.19
C ALA A 145 20.38 -1.60 -0.47
N ASP A 146 19.48 -1.91 0.46
CA ASP A 146 19.52 -3.16 1.24
C ASP A 146 19.34 -4.38 0.32
N CYS A 147 18.38 -4.33 -0.61
CA CYS A 147 18.22 -5.39 -1.61
C CYS A 147 19.47 -5.56 -2.50
N LEU A 148 20.11 -4.45 -2.88
CA LEU A 148 21.33 -4.48 -3.70
C LEU A 148 22.52 -5.04 -2.93
N ASP A 149 22.62 -4.77 -1.63
CA ASP A 149 23.66 -5.33 -0.77
C ASP A 149 23.52 -6.84 -0.62
N SER A 150 22.30 -7.35 -0.42
CA SER A 150 22.00 -8.79 -0.39
C SER A 150 22.31 -9.49 -1.72
N LEU A 151 22.32 -8.74 -2.83
CA LEU A 151 22.71 -9.23 -4.16
C LEU A 151 24.21 -9.04 -4.45
N GLY A 152 25.00 -8.52 -3.51
CA GLY A 152 26.42 -8.21 -3.73
C GLY A 152 26.70 -7.00 -4.64
N GLN A 153 25.67 -6.23 -5.01
CA GLN A 153 25.78 -5.09 -5.94
C GLN A 153 26.21 -3.80 -5.22
N LYS A 154 27.41 -3.82 -4.63
CA LYS A 154 27.91 -2.76 -3.73
C LYS A 154 27.89 -1.35 -4.31
N ARG A 155 28.31 -1.18 -5.58
CA ARG A 155 28.25 0.12 -6.27
C ARG A 155 26.81 0.64 -6.42
N GLY A 156 25.88 -0.25 -6.74
CA GLY A 156 24.47 0.09 -6.85
C GLY A 156 23.86 0.48 -5.50
N ALA A 157 24.20 -0.26 -4.43
CA ALA A 157 23.75 0.03 -3.08
C ALA A 157 24.25 1.41 -2.61
N ALA A 158 25.52 1.73 -2.85
CA ALA A 158 26.10 3.05 -2.53
C ALA A 158 25.37 4.19 -3.28
N ALA A 159 25.09 4.02 -4.57
CA ALA A 159 24.35 5.00 -5.36
C ALA A 159 22.90 5.20 -4.84
N ALA A 160 22.25 4.12 -4.40
CA ALA A 160 20.92 4.20 -3.82
C ALA A 160 20.94 4.96 -2.47
N ARG A 161 21.92 4.70 -1.60
CA ARG A 161 22.12 5.48 -0.36
C ARG A 161 22.39 6.96 -0.62
N ALA A 162 23.22 7.28 -1.62
CA ALA A 162 23.47 8.66 -2.00
C ALA A 162 22.19 9.39 -2.43
N ARG A 163 21.33 8.73 -3.22
CA ARG A 163 20.01 9.28 -3.58
C ARG A 163 19.13 9.52 -2.36
N ALA A 164 19.13 8.59 -1.39
CA ALA A 164 18.38 8.75 -0.15
C ALA A 164 18.91 9.93 0.69
N GLY A 165 20.23 10.11 0.74
CA GLY A 165 20.87 11.25 1.42
C GLY A 165 20.50 12.60 0.80
N ASN A 166 20.43 12.67 -0.53
CA ASN A 166 20.02 13.89 -1.24
C ASN A 166 18.53 14.23 -1.12
N ALA A 167 17.72 13.33 -0.55
CA ALA A 167 16.29 13.52 -0.32
C ALA A 167 15.95 14.00 1.11
N GLN A 168 16.94 14.55 1.84
CA GLN A 168 16.72 15.20 3.14
C GLN A 168 15.81 16.45 2.99
N PRO A 169 15.01 16.80 4.02
CA PRO A 169 14.19 18.02 4.01
C PRO A 169 15.05 19.27 3.80
#